data_AF-A0A4D7DJP6-F1
#
_entry.id   AF-A0A4D7DJP6-F1
#
_cell.length_a   1.000
_cell.length_b   1.000
_cell.length_c   1.000
_cell.angle_alpha   90.00
_cell.angle_beta   90.00
_cell.angle_gamma   90.00
#
_symmetry.space_group_name_H-M   'P 1'
#
loop_
_entity.id
_entity.type
_entity.pdbx_description
1 polymer ?
#
loop_
_entity_poly.entity_id
_entity_poly.type
_entity_poly.pdbx_seq_one_letter_code
_entity_poly.pdbx_strand_id
1 'polypeptide(L)'
;MRKILLALAATLAIGTVAPSYAQAATVVPPGNRNAEQPNVPGASARRTKGSNSTYERKYQKVYDLLSSDKQLIAKIKSTASRYGIDPIHMIGAIVGEHTYNVDAYDRLQSYYVKAASYAGNSFRFGYKDETIAQFLTHSQFAKCQSKSDSYSLWNCRDDVWEASFRGKKVDGVSYPDNRFSAVFFQPFYAGQTFGLGQINPLTALMLSDMVTRVSGYEKLDENDAAGVYNSIMDPDHSLAFMAAAIRKSIDDYKSIADMDISKNPGLTSTLYNLGGSGQRAAALAQKNRQSGGTVLPEENYYGWWVNEKLPELQKLL
;
A
#
# COMPACT_ATOMS: atom_id res chain seq x y z
N MET A 1 -34.61 62.00 -36.53
CA MET A 1 -33.42 61.17 -36.85
C MET A 1 -32.74 60.82 -35.55
N ARG A 2 -32.84 59.54 -35.18
CA ARG A 2 -32.64 58.98 -33.85
C ARG A 2 -31.42 58.06 -33.93
N LYS A 3 -30.24 58.65 -34.08
CA LYS A 3 -28.95 57.96 -34.16
C LYS A 3 -27.91 58.94 -33.63
N ILE A 4 -26.90 58.43 -32.94
CA ILE A 4 -25.78 59.15 -32.32
C ILE A 4 -26.08 59.62 -30.89
N LEU A 5 -26.05 58.70 -29.94
CA LEU A 5 -25.71 58.89 -28.52
C LEU A 5 -25.90 57.54 -27.79
N LEU A 6 -25.12 56.54 -28.21
CA LEU A 6 -25.02 55.22 -27.58
C LEU A 6 -23.65 54.67 -27.96
N ALA A 7 -22.61 55.37 -27.51
CA ALA A 7 -21.22 54.99 -27.71
C ALA A 7 -20.46 55.31 -26.43
N LEU A 8 -20.82 54.66 -25.32
CA LEU A 8 -19.96 54.50 -24.13
C LEU A 8 -20.69 53.61 -23.10
N ALA A 9 -20.67 52.28 -23.27
CA ALA A 9 -20.87 51.28 -22.19
C ALA A 9 -20.92 49.87 -22.78
N ALA A 10 -19.80 49.41 -23.31
CA ALA A 10 -19.59 47.97 -23.55
C ALA A 10 -18.08 47.70 -23.46
N THR A 11 -17.49 48.01 -22.31
CA THR A 11 -16.19 47.46 -21.92
C THR A 11 -16.35 45.98 -21.71
N LEU A 12 -16.10 45.24 -22.78
CA LEU A 12 -15.96 43.80 -22.85
C LEU A 12 -14.72 43.42 -22.02
N ALA A 13 -14.93 43.04 -20.76
CA ALA A 13 -13.91 42.38 -19.97
C ALA A 13 -13.73 40.95 -20.50
N ILE A 14 -13.00 40.80 -21.60
CA ILE A 14 -12.45 39.49 -21.99
C ILE A 14 -11.29 39.22 -21.03
N GLY A 15 -11.61 38.59 -19.91
CA GLY A 15 -10.59 37.96 -19.08
C GLY A 15 -9.89 36.91 -19.92
N THR A 16 -8.60 37.11 -20.19
CA THR A 16 -7.72 36.11 -20.78
C THR A 16 -7.63 34.94 -19.82
N VAL A 17 -8.44 33.91 -20.04
CA VAL A 17 -8.27 32.61 -19.39
C VAL A 17 -7.03 32.01 -20.04
N ALA A 18 -5.86 32.23 -19.43
CA ALA A 18 -4.66 31.52 -19.85
C ALA A 18 -4.92 30.02 -19.72
N PRO A 19 -4.70 29.21 -20.76
CA PRO A 19 -4.82 27.77 -20.63
C PRO A 19 -3.75 27.30 -19.63
N SER A 20 -4.19 26.84 -18.46
CA SER A 20 -3.34 26.08 -17.55
C SER A 20 -2.95 24.80 -18.26
N TYR A 21 -1.76 24.76 -18.85
CA TYR A 21 -1.16 23.51 -19.29
C TYR A 21 -0.92 22.67 -18.04
N ALA A 22 -1.79 21.69 -17.79
CA ALA A 22 -1.49 20.62 -16.86
C ALA A 22 -0.25 19.92 -17.41
N GLN A 23 0.91 20.17 -16.81
CA GLN A 23 2.11 19.41 -17.16
C GLN A 23 1.85 17.96 -16.79
N ALA A 24 2.17 17.05 -17.70
CA ALA A 24 2.05 15.62 -17.42
C ALA A 24 3.05 15.26 -16.31
N ALA A 25 2.61 14.40 -15.39
CA ALA A 25 3.47 13.92 -14.31
C ALA A 25 4.80 13.39 -14.84
N THR A 26 5.88 13.70 -14.10
CA THR A 26 7.24 13.28 -14.48
C THR A 26 7.34 11.77 -14.40
N VAL A 27 7.61 11.11 -15.54
CA VAL A 27 7.79 9.66 -15.58
C VAL A 27 9.11 9.30 -14.92
N VAL A 28 9.05 8.49 -13.87
CA VAL A 28 10.24 7.99 -13.19
C VAL A 28 10.80 6.81 -13.98
N PRO A 29 12.04 6.87 -14.48
CA PRO A 29 12.59 5.81 -15.31
C PRO A 29 12.78 4.51 -14.51
N PRO A 30 12.81 3.36 -15.19
CA PRO A 30 13.12 2.08 -14.56
C PRO A 30 14.55 2.06 -13.98
N GLY A 31 14.80 1.08 -13.12
CA GLY A 31 16.12 0.80 -12.55
C GLY A 31 16.46 1.63 -11.32
N ASN A 32 17.56 1.26 -10.67
CA ASN A 32 17.93 1.77 -9.35
C ASN A 32 18.48 3.19 -9.36
N ARG A 33 18.10 3.97 -8.33
CA ARG A 33 18.72 5.28 -8.06
C ARG A 33 20.07 5.16 -7.37
N ASN A 34 20.30 4.05 -6.67
CA ASN A 34 21.52 3.75 -5.94
C ASN A 34 22.31 2.64 -6.67
N ALA A 35 23.63 2.81 -6.80
CA ALA A 35 24.51 1.83 -7.43
C ALA A 35 24.61 0.53 -6.63
N GLU A 36 24.57 0.64 -5.30
CA GLU A 36 24.60 -0.48 -4.37
C GLU A 36 23.26 -0.64 -3.67
N GLN A 37 22.96 -1.87 -3.23
CA GLN A 37 21.76 -2.16 -2.48
C GLN A 37 21.76 -1.40 -1.14
N PRO A 38 20.68 -0.65 -0.81
CA PRO A 38 20.54 -0.06 0.51
C PRO A 38 20.58 -1.11 1.63
N ASN A 39 20.94 -0.69 2.85
CA ASN A 39 21.06 -1.59 3.99
C ASN A 39 19.77 -2.38 4.27
N VAL A 40 19.92 -3.70 4.44
CA VAL A 40 18.82 -4.58 4.81
C VAL A 40 18.60 -4.52 6.34
N PRO A 41 17.36 -4.26 6.82
CA PRO A 41 17.07 -4.19 8.25
C PRO A 41 17.43 -5.46 9.01
N GLY A 42 17.92 -5.30 10.25
CA GLY A 42 18.37 -6.41 11.09
C GLY A 42 17.29 -7.46 11.38
N ALA A 43 16.00 -7.10 11.35
CA ALA A 43 14.90 -8.06 11.49
C ALA A 43 14.87 -9.08 10.32
N SER A 44 15.08 -8.61 9.09
CA SER A 44 15.14 -9.46 7.89
C SER A 44 16.38 -10.37 7.92
N ALA A 45 17.51 -9.84 8.37
CA ALA A 45 18.73 -10.62 8.57
C ALA A 45 18.55 -11.73 9.62
N ARG A 46 17.93 -11.42 10.77
CA ARG A 46 17.62 -12.39 11.82
C ARG A 46 16.69 -13.50 11.34
N ARG A 47 15.61 -13.17 10.62
CA ARG A 47 14.69 -14.19 10.06
C ARG A 47 15.40 -15.11 9.09
N THR A 48 16.18 -14.54 8.18
CA THR A 48 16.92 -15.31 7.16
C THR A 48 17.93 -16.27 7.81
N LYS A 49 18.67 -15.78 8.82
CA LYS A 49 19.56 -16.62 9.62
C LYS A 49 18.80 -17.71 10.39
N GLY A 50 17.65 -17.37 10.98
CA GLY A 50 16.79 -18.32 11.69
C GLY A 50 16.26 -19.46 10.81
N SER A 51 16.02 -19.18 9.52
CA SER A 51 15.65 -20.19 8.51
C SER A 51 16.84 -20.94 7.89
N ASN A 52 18.07 -20.71 8.35
CA ASN A 52 19.31 -21.23 7.76
C ASN A 52 19.39 -21.04 6.23
N SER A 53 19.00 -19.85 5.76
CA SER A 53 18.87 -19.52 4.34
C SER A 53 19.69 -18.27 3.96
N THR A 54 19.68 -17.92 2.67
CA THR A 54 20.26 -16.69 2.12
C THR A 54 19.21 -15.96 1.29
N TYR A 55 19.37 -14.66 1.04
CA TYR A 55 18.44 -13.92 0.18
C TYR A 55 18.37 -14.52 -1.23
N GLU A 56 19.51 -14.89 -1.81
CA GLU A 56 19.54 -15.54 -3.14
C GLU A 56 18.77 -16.86 -3.16
N ARG A 57 18.94 -17.71 -2.12
CA ARG A 57 18.21 -18.98 -2.03
C ARG A 57 16.70 -18.75 -1.91
N LYS A 58 16.30 -17.74 -1.14
CA LYS A 58 14.89 -17.37 -0.99
C LYS A 58 14.30 -16.81 -2.29
N TYR A 59 15.06 -15.97 -2.99
CA TYR A 59 14.74 -15.48 -4.32
C TYR A 59 14.53 -16.63 -5.30
N GLN A 60 15.47 -17.58 -5.38
CA GLN A 60 15.36 -18.72 -6.29
C GLN A 60 14.10 -19.55 -6.02
N LYS A 61 13.80 -19.82 -4.74
CA LYS A 61 12.58 -20.56 -4.35
C LYS A 61 11.29 -19.90 -4.85
N VAL A 62 11.15 -18.58 -4.67
CA VAL A 62 9.94 -17.86 -5.12
C VAL A 62 9.91 -17.76 -6.66
N TYR A 63 11.06 -17.58 -7.31
CA TYR A 63 11.16 -17.61 -8.76
C TYR A 63 10.74 -18.97 -9.34
N ASP A 64 11.22 -20.07 -8.76
CA ASP A 64 10.88 -21.43 -9.18
C ASP A 64 9.38 -21.71 -9.01
N LEU A 65 8.79 -21.26 -7.90
CA LEU A 65 7.35 -21.35 -7.67
C LEU A 65 6.55 -20.58 -8.74
N LEU A 66 6.92 -19.33 -9.01
CA LEU A 66 6.24 -18.51 -10.01
C LEU A 66 6.43 -19.04 -11.44
N SER A 67 7.62 -19.55 -11.76
CA SER A 67 7.93 -20.06 -13.09
C SER A 67 7.22 -21.39 -13.39
N SER A 68 7.01 -22.24 -12.38
CA SER A 68 6.34 -23.52 -12.50
C SER A 68 4.81 -23.42 -12.44
N ASP A 69 4.27 -22.47 -11.67
CA ASP A 69 2.81 -22.29 -11.53
C ASP A 69 2.22 -21.34 -12.59
N LYS A 70 1.90 -21.90 -13.76
CA LYS A 70 1.28 -21.14 -14.86
C LYS A 70 -0.12 -20.63 -14.53
N GLN A 71 -0.85 -21.30 -13.65
CA GLN A 71 -2.18 -20.86 -13.26
C GLN A 71 -2.10 -19.61 -12.38
N LEU A 72 -1.17 -19.58 -11.43
CA LEU A 72 -0.89 -18.42 -10.61
C LEU A 72 -0.45 -17.22 -11.48
N ILE A 73 0.47 -17.42 -12.43
CA ILE A 73 0.87 -16.36 -13.37
C ILE A 73 -0.34 -15.83 -14.16
N ALA A 74 -1.22 -16.70 -14.65
CA ALA A 74 -2.43 -16.28 -15.35
C ALA A 74 -3.36 -15.44 -14.45
N LYS A 75 -3.54 -15.84 -13.19
CA LYS A 75 -4.30 -15.07 -12.19
C LYS A 75 -3.67 -13.71 -11.88
N ILE A 76 -2.35 -13.63 -11.77
CA ILE A 76 -1.60 -12.38 -11.58
C ILE A 76 -1.84 -11.45 -12.78
N LYS A 77 -1.65 -11.95 -14.01
CA LYS A 77 -1.88 -11.15 -15.23
C LYS A 77 -3.32 -10.63 -15.33
N SER A 78 -4.29 -11.52 -15.11
CA SER A 78 -5.72 -11.16 -15.13
C SER A 78 -6.06 -10.11 -14.08
N THR A 79 -5.54 -10.28 -12.85
CA THR A 79 -5.78 -9.33 -11.76
C THR A 79 -5.09 -8.00 -12.03
N ALA A 80 -3.82 -7.98 -12.41
CA ALA A 80 -3.09 -6.77 -12.77
C ALA A 80 -3.81 -5.94 -13.85
N SER A 81 -4.31 -6.63 -14.90
CA SER A 81 -5.09 -6.02 -15.97
C SER A 81 -6.35 -5.33 -15.46
N ARG A 82 -7.14 -5.98 -14.58
CA ARG A 82 -8.35 -5.37 -13.97
C ARG A 82 -8.05 -4.09 -13.20
N TYR A 83 -6.88 -3.99 -12.57
CA TYR A 83 -6.46 -2.81 -11.81
C TYR A 83 -5.66 -1.80 -12.63
N GLY A 84 -5.47 -2.04 -13.93
CA GLY A 84 -4.73 -1.12 -14.81
C GLY A 84 -3.26 -0.95 -14.42
N ILE A 85 -2.61 -2.04 -14.02
CA ILE A 85 -1.18 -2.08 -13.69
C ILE A 85 -0.47 -3.15 -14.54
N ASP A 86 0.81 -2.95 -14.82
CA ASP A 86 1.64 -3.99 -15.42
C ASP A 86 1.83 -5.14 -14.39
N PRO A 87 1.59 -6.42 -14.77
CA PRO A 87 1.76 -7.56 -13.86
C PRO A 87 3.15 -7.66 -13.24
N ILE A 88 4.19 -7.06 -13.85
CA ILE A 88 5.53 -7.04 -13.26
C ILE A 88 5.57 -6.39 -11.88
N HIS A 89 4.70 -5.41 -11.60
CA HIS A 89 4.63 -4.79 -10.27
C HIS A 89 4.16 -5.79 -9.20
N MET A 90 3.22 -6.67 -9.57
CA MET A 90 2.77 -7.74 -8.67
C MET A 90 3.89 -8.78 -8.48
N ILE A 91 4.56 -9.19 -9.56
CA ILE A 91 5.71 -10.10 -9.46
C ILE A 91 6.80 -9.52 -8.54
N GLY A 92 7.15 -8.24 -8.70
CA GLY A 92 8.14 -7.57 -7.85
C GLY A 92 7.76 -7.56 -6.37
N ALA A 93 6.51 -7.26 -6.05
CA ALA A 93 6.01 -7.30 -4.68
C ALA A 93 6.02 -8.72 -4.07
N ILE A 94 5.61 -9.76 -4.82
CA ILE A 94 5.72 -11.15 -4.33
C ILE A 94 7.19 -11.49 -4.09
N VAL A 95 8.05 -11.23 -5.07
CA VAL A 95 9.46 -11.63 -5.02
C VAL A 95 10.17 -10.98 -3.84
N GLY A 96 10.02 -9.66 -3.63
CA GLY A 96 10.70 -9.03 -2.52
C GLY A 96 10.15 -9.46 -1.15
N GLU A 97 8.84 -9.72 -1.01
CA GLU A 97 8.24 -10.19 0.25
C GLU A 97 8.84 -11.54 0.64
N HIS A 98 8.87 -12.48 -0.31
CA HIS A 98 9.37 -13.84 -0.10
C HIS A 98 10.90 -13.91 -0.12
N THR A 99 11.60 -12.86 -0.56
CA THR A 99 13.06 -12.76 -0.45
C THR A 99 13.47 -12.27 0.95
N TYR A 100 12.85 -11.20 1.47
CA TYR A 100 13.34 -10.51 2.67
C TYR A 100 12.50 -10.72 3.94
N ASN A 101 11.21 -11.02 3.81
CA ASN A 101 10.31 -11.08 4.96
C ASN A 101 9.91 -12.49 5.32
N VAL A 102 9.50 -13.30 4.35
CA VAL A 102 8.89 -14.63 4.56
C VAL A 102 9.51 -15.67 3.63
N ASP A 103 9.26 -16.97 3.81
CA ASP A 103 9.67 -18.04 2.86
C ASP A 103 8.42 -18.55 2.12
N ALA A 104 8.54 -18.78 0.81
CA ALA A 104 7.43 -19.10 -0.10
C ALA A 104 6.77 -20.45 0.20
N TYR A 105 7.51 -21.43 0.75
CA TYR A 105 7.01 -22.78 0.97
C TYR A 105 6.47 -23.04 2.38
N ASP A 106 6.64 -22.12 3.33
CA ASP A 106 6.42 -22.38 4.77
C ASP A 106 4.94 -22.41 5.23
N ARG A 107 3.95 -22.33 4.32
CA ARG A 107 2.70 -21.65 4.75
C ARG A 107 1.32 -22.19 4.49
N LEU A 108 1.05 -23.22 3.69
CA LEU A 108 -0.35 -23.71 3.64
C LEU A 108 -0.80 -24.24 5.01
N GLN A 109 0.01 -25.07 5.68
CA GLN A 109 -0.33 -25.58 7.01
C GLN A 109 -0.37 -24.49 8.09
N SER A 110 0.59 -23.55 8.10
CA SER A 110 0.56 -22.46 9.09
C SER A 110 -0.56 -21.44 8.85
N TYR A 111 -1.03 -21.28 7.60
CA TYR A 111 -2.21 -20.46 7.31
C TYR A 111 -3.49 -21.11 7.83
N TYR A 112 -3.69 -22.41 7.65
CA TYR A 112 -4.87 -23.10 8.20
C TYR A 112 -4.91 -23.05 9.73
N VAL A 113 -3.76 -23.26 10.39
CA VAL A 113 -3.66 -23.14 11.86
C VAL A 113 -4.00 -21.72 12.32
N LYS A 114 -3.53 -20.69 11.58
CA LYS A 114 -3.88 -19.31 11.88
C LYS A 114 -5.36 -19.04 11.63
N ALA A 115 -5.91 -19.45 10.49
CA ALA A 115 -7.32 -19.28 10.16
C ALA A 115 -8.23 -19.87 11.25
N ALA A 116 -7.87 -21.05 11.78
CA ALA A 116 -8.58 -21.67 12.90
C ALA A 116 -8.55 -20.80 14.18
N SER A 117 -7.45 -20.10 14.47
CA SER A 117 -7.39 -19.18 15.61
C SER A 117 -8.32 -17.95 15.47
N TYR A 118 -8.72 -17.62 14.24
CA TYR A 118 -9.61 -16.49 13.92
C TYR A 118 -11.08 -16.89 13.79
N ALA A 119 -11.42 -18.18 13.95
CA ALA A 119 -12.79 -18.70 13.81
C ALA A 119 -13.58 -18.75 15.14
N GLY A 120 -13.02 -18.24 16.25
CA GLY A 120 -13.64 -18.29 17.59
C GLY A 120 -14.45 -17.04 17.96
N ASN A 121 -15.47 -17.20 18.80
CA ASN A 121 -16.40 -16.13 19.24
C ASN A 121 -15.76 -14.95 20.01
N SER A 122 -14.49 -15.02 20.37
CA SER A 122 -13.75 -13.93 21.03
C SER A 122 -12.91 -13.08 20.07
N PHE A 123 -12.90 -13.42 18.78
CA PHE A 123 -12.06 -12.74 17.81
C PHE A 123 -12.65 -11.38 17.41
N ARG A 124 -11.91 -10.32 17.73
CA ARG A 124 -12.28 -8.93 17.43
C ARG A 124 -11.05 -8.08 17.19
N PHE A 125 -11.22 -6.97 16.47
CA PHE A 125 -10.24 -5.89 16.45
C PHE A 125 -10.35 -5.03 17.70
N GLY A 126 -9.22 -4.67 18.30
CA GLY A 126 -9.17 -3.95 19.55
C GLY A 126 -7.83 -4.04 20.27
N TYR A 127 -7.72 -3.25 21.33
CA TYR A 127 -6.56 -3.23 22.22
C TYR A 127 -7.03 -3.33 23.68
N LYS A 128 -6.52 -4.33 24.42
CA LYS A 128 -7.04 -4.69 25.75
C LYS A 128 -8.57 -4.88 25.68
N ASP A 129 -9.33 -4.26 26.55
CA ASP A 129 -10.79 -4.37 26.62
C ASP A 129 -11.53 -3.41 25.66
N GLU A 130 -10.80 -2.54 24.96
CA GLU A 130 -11.37 -1.58 24.02
C GLU A 130 -11.46 -2.21 22.61
N THR A 131 -12.66 -2.22 22.03
CA THR A 131 -12.87 -2.62 20.62
C THR A 131 -12.43 -1.52 19.66
N ILE A 132 -12.18 -1.85 18.39
CA ILE A 132 -11.89 -0.84 17.37
C ILE A 132 -13.03 0.19 17.25
N ALA A 133 -14.29 -0.26 17.32
CA ALA A 133 -15.45 0.62 17.26
C ALA A 133 -15.45 1.63 18.40
N GLN A 134 -15.23 1.17 19.63
CA GLN A 134 -15.14 2.03 20.81
C GLN A 134 -13.97 3.00 20.70
N PHE A 135 -12.79 2.52 20.28
CA PHE A 135 -11.61 3.35 20.12
C PHE A 135 -11.81 4.48 19.11
N LEU A 136 -12.53 4.22 18.03
CA LEU A 136 -12.81 5.24 17.01
C LEU A 136 -13.83 6.30 17.44
N THR A 137 -14.44 6.17 18.63
CA THR A 137 -15.30 7.21 19.23
C THR A 137 -14.52 8.30 19.96
N HIS A 138 -13.22 8.13 20.20
CA HIS A 138 -12.37 9.15 20.82
C HIS A 138 -12.39 10.46 20.02
N SER A 139 -12.48 11.59 20.73
CA SER A 139 -12.66 12.93 20.14
C SER A 139 -11.59 13.32 19.12
N GLN A 140 -10.38 12.77 19.26
CA GLN A 140 -9.23 12.93 18.39
C GLN A 140 -9.53 12.50 16.94
N PHE A 141 -10.46 11.56 16.75
CA PHE A 141 -10.89 11.08 15.44
C PHE A 141 -11.98 11.94 14.79
N ALA A 142 -12.51 12.97 15.46
CA ALA A 142 -13.60 13.79 14.93
C ALA A 142 -13.28 14.38 13.54
N LYS A 143 -12.02 14.80 13.31
CA LYS A 143 -11.57 15.32 12.01
C LYS A 143 -11.68 14.32 10.85
N CYS A 144 -11.70 13.02 11.15
CA CYS A 144 -11.78 11.96 10.16
C CYS A 144 -13.23 11.64 9.72
N GLN A 145 -14.24 12.08 10.47
CA GLN A 145 -15.66 11.80 10.16
C GLN A 145 -16.12 12.39 8.82
N SER A 146 -15.44 13.43 8.33
CA SER A 146 -15.72 14.05 7.03
C SER A 146 -15.25 13.23 5.82
N LYS A 147 -14.49 12.15 6.04
CA LYS A 147 -13.94 11.32 4.95
C LYS A 147 -14.95 10.25 4.54
N SER A 148 -15.32 10.25 3.26
CA SER A 148 -16.34 9.34 2.72
C SER A 148 -15.76 8.04 2.14
N ASP A 149 -14.54 8.08 1.61
CA ASP A 149 -13.87 6.90 1.07
C ASP A 149 -13.01 6.19 2.12
N SER A 150 -12.95 4.86 2.03
CA SER A 150 -12.22 4.01 2.98
C SER A 150 -10.74 4.39 3.09
N TYR A 151 -10.08 4.74 1.99
CA TYR A 151 -8.64 5.04 2.01
C TYR A 151 -8.36 6.31 2.80
N SER A 152 -9.04 7.41 2.49
CA SER A 152 -8.87 8.69 3.19
C SER A 152 -9.30 8.60 4.65
N LEU A 153 -10.36 7.85 4.95
CA LEU A 153 -10.85 7.64 6.31
C LEU A 153 -9.82 6.90 7.17
N TRP A 154 -9.34 5.75 6.71
CA TRP A 154 -8.39 4.93 7.46
C TRP A 154 -7.00 5.57 7.52
N ASN A 155 -6.56 6.28 6.48
CA ASN A 155 -5.31 7.05 6.56
C ASN A 155 -5.42 8.17 7.59
N CYS A 156 -6.53 8.89 7.65
CA CYS A 156 -6.76 9.91 8.69
C CYS A 156 -6.74 9.31 10.10
N ARG A 157 -7.34 8.12 10.28
CA ARG A 157 -7.33 7.39 11.56
C ARG A 157 -5.90 6.97 11.94
N ASP A 158 -5.11 6.50 10.99
CA ASP A 158 -3.69 6.17 11.20
C ASP A 158 -2.85 7.41 11.57
N ASP A 159 -3.08 8.54 10.89
CA ASP A 159 -2.44 9.83 11.23
C ASP A 159 -2.79 10.28 12.65
N VAL A 160 -4.04 10.07 13.09
CA VAL A 160 -4.46 10.35 14.47
C VAL A 160 -3.77 9.42 15.46
N TRP A 161 -3.68 8.12 15.15
CA TRP A 161 -2.97 7.17 15.98
C TRP A 161 -1.52 7.61 16.23
N GLU A 162 -0.77 7.88 15.16
CA GLU A 162 0.63 8.30 15.23
C GLU A 162 0.79 9.62 15.99
N ALA A 163 -0.11 10.59 15.77
CA ALA A 163 -0.01 11.90 16.39
C ALA A 163 -0.46 11.92 17.86
N SER A 164 -1.47 11.14 18.25
CA SER A 164 -2.19 11.32 19.51
C SER A 164 -2.10 10.14 20.47
N PHE A 165 -1.87 8.92 19.98
CA PHE A 165 -1.97 7.72 20.81
C PHE A 165 -0.67 6.94 20.93
N ARG A 166 0.07 6.76 19.84
CA ARG A 166 1.28 5.93 19.82
C ARG A 166 2.30 6.34 20.89
N GLY A 167 2.64 5.40 21.77
CA GLY A 167 3.59 5.62 22.88
C GLY A 167 3.12 6.59 23.97
N LYS A 168 1.84 7.00 23.95
CA LYS A 168 1.27 8.00 24.86
C LYS A 168 0.28 7.39 25.83
N LYS A 169 -0.04 8.16 26.89
CA LYS A 169 -1.13 7.88 27.82
C LYS A 169 -2.26 8.84 27.53
N VAL A 170 -3.43 8.32 27.20
CA VAL A 170 -4.65 9.09 26.87
C VAL A 170 -5.77 8.57 27.75
N ASP A 171 -6.48 9.48 28.44
CA ASP A 171 -7.59 9.14 29.34
C ASP A 171 -7.29 8.01 30.33
N GLY A 172 -6.07 8.01 30.87
CA GLY A 172 -5.62 6.99 31.83
C GLY A 172 -5.09 5.69 31.20
N VAL A 173 -5.27 5.48 29.90
CA VAL A 173 -4.82 4.28 29.17
C VAL A 173 -3.47 4.52 28.50
N SER A 174 -2.48 3.68 28.81
CA SER A 174 -1.19 3.69 28.10
C SER A 174 -1.26 2.86 26.83
N TYR A 175 -0.85 3.46 25.71
CA TYR A 175 -0.78 2.84 24.39
C TYR A 175 0.68 2.51 24.03
N PRO A 176 0.94 1.38 23.34
CA PRO A 176 2.29 0.99 22.94
C PRO A 176 2.90 1.97 21.93
N ASP A 177 4.23 2.12 21.95
CA ASP A 177 4.96 2.72 20.82
C ASP A 177 5.07 1.72 19.68
N ASN A 178 3.95 1.50 18.98
CA ASN A 178 3.85 0.57 17.86
C ASN A 178 2.83 1.09 16.83
N ARG A 179 2.84 0.50 15.63
CA ARG A 179 1.94 0.86 14.51
C ARG A 179 0.49 0.56 14.84
N PHE A 180 -0.44 1.36 14.34
CA PHE A 180 -1.89 1.20 14.57
C PHE A 180 -2.37 -0.21 14.17
N SER A 181 -1.97 -0.66 12.99
CA SER A 181 -2.24 -2.00 12.47
C SER A 181 -1.79 -3.12 13.41
N ALA A 182 -0.64 -2.95 14.07
CA ALA A 182 -0.11 -3.95 14.99
C ALA A 182 -0.85 -3.97 16.33
N VAL A 183 -1.32 -2.81 16.80
CA VAL A 183 -1.97 -2.68 18.10
C VAL A 183 -3.43 -3.13 18.06
N PHE A 184 -4.17 -2.75 17.01
CA PHE A 184 -5.62 -2.98 16.96
C PHE A 184 -6.05 -4.11 16.04
N PHE A 185 -5.26 -4.44 15.03
CA PHE A 185 -5.69 -5.32 13.94
C PHE A 185 -4.97 -6.68 13.89
N GLN A 186 -4.08 -6.98 14.83
CA GLN A 186 -3.27 -8.21 14.81
C GLN A 186 -3.25 -8.91 16.18
N PRO A 187 -4.41 -9.36 16.71
CA PRO A 187 -4.54 -9.78 18.10
C PRO A 187 -3.79 -11.06 18.46
N PHE A 188 -3.59 -12.00 17.52
CA PHE A 188 -2.90 -13.28 17.81
C PHE A 188 -1.45 -13.33 17.33
N TYR A 189 -1.12 -12.59 16.27
CA TYR A 189 0.18 -12.64 15.62
C TYR A 189 0.63 -11.25 15.19
N ALA A 190 1.07 -10.44 16.17
CA ALA A 190 1.57 -9.09 15.95
C ALA A 190 2.65 -9.07 14.84
N GLY A 191 2.42 -8.26 13.80
CA GLY A 191 3.30 -8.05 12.66
C GLY A 191 3.11 -9.02 11.47
N GLN A 192 2.11 -9.91 11.48
CA GLN A 192 1.92 -10.89 10.41
C GLN A 192 0.90 -10.49 9.34
N THR A 193 1.14 -11.03 8.16
CA THR A 193 0.49 -10.72 6.90
C THR A 193 0.11 -12.02 6.18
N PHE A 194 -0.95 -12.00 5.37
CA PHE A 194 -1.61 -13.22 4.87
C PHE A 194 -1.63 -13.33 3.35
N GLY A 195 -1.74 -14.57 2.88
CA GLY A 195 -1.74 -14.90 1.44
C GLY A 195 -0.40 -14.65 0.75
N LEU A 196 -0.36 -14.88 -0.57
CA LEU A 196 0.84 -14.62 -1.37
C LEU A 196 1.27 -13.14 -1.33
N GLY A 197 0.29 -12.23 -1.25
CA GLY A 197 0.52 -10.79 -1.17
C GLY A 197 0.99 -10.31 0.20
N GLN A 198 0.89 -11.09 1.27
CA GLN A 198 1.21 -10.60 2.62
C GLN A 198 0.43 -9.31 2.96
N ILE A 199 -0.89 -9.33 2.82
CA ILE A 199 -1.77 -8.19 3.18
C ILE A 199 -2.10 -8.24 4.69
N ASN A 200 -2.16 -7.06 5.33
CA ASN A 200 -2.65 -6.91 6.70
C ASN A 200 -4.09 -6.33 6.72
N PRO A 201 -4.85 -6.52 7.81
CA PRO A 201 -6.26 -6.09 7.86
C PRO A 201 -6.50 -4.59 7.66
N LEU A 202 -5.65 -3.72 8.24
CA LEU A 202 -5.80 -2.27 8.06
C LEU A 202 -5.63 -1.87 6.59
N THR A 203 -4.63 -2.44 5.90
CA THR A 203 -4.43 -2.22 4.46
C THR A 203 -5.63 -2.71 3.64
N ALA A 204 -6.24 -3.84 4.00
CA ALA A 204 -7.43 -4.32 3.34
C ALA A 204 -8.63 -3.37 3.55
N LEU A 205 -8.85 -2.91 4.78
CA LEU A 205 -9.88 -1.92 5.11
C LEU A 205 -9.69 -0.61 4.32
N MET A 206 -8.45 -0.09 4.25
CA MET A 206 -8.11 1.09 3.45
C MET A 206 -8.46 0.92 1.97
N LEU A 207 -8.22 -0.26 1.41
CA LEU A 207 -8.37 -0.53 -0.03
C LEU A 207 -9.74 -1.09 -0.40
N SER A 208 -10.62 -1.32 0.58
CA SER A 208 -11.86 -2.05 0.38
C SER A 208 -12.76 -1.42 -0.68
N ASP A 209 -12.92 -0.10 -0.69
CA ASP A 209 -13.74 0.58 -1.72
C ASP A 209 -13.21 0.36 -3.15
N MET A 210 -11.88 0.31 -3.32
CA MET A 210 -11.29 0.05 -4.63
C MET A 210 -11.51 -1.41 -5.03
N VAL A 211 -11.31 -2.34 -4.11
CA VAL A 211 -11.48 -3.78 -4.36
C VAL A 211 -12.94 -4.12 -4.66
N THR A 212 -13.89 -3.57 -3.90
CA THR A 212 -15.33 -3.72 -4.18
C THR A 212 -15.67 -3.19 -5.57
N ARG A 213 -15.21 -1.99 -5.92
CA ARG A 213 -15.49 -1.39 -7.23
C ARG A 213 -14.89 -2.18 -8.41
N VAL A 214 -13.66 -2.67 -8.27
CA VAL A 214 -12.91 -3.30 -9.39
C VAL A 214 -13.16 -4.80 -9.49
N SER A 215 -13.30 -5.49 -8.35
CA SER A 215 -13.42 -6.95 -8.29
C SER A 215 -14.82 -7.45 -7.92
N GLY A 216 -15.72 -6.58 -7.45
CA GLY A 216 -17.09 -6.96 -7.07
C GLY A 216 -17.20 -7.66 -5.71
N TYR A 217 -16.11 -7.71 -4.92
CA TYR A 217 -16.14 -8.30 -3.58
C TYR A 217 -16.84 -7.39 -2.58
N GLU A 218 -17.42 -7.98 -1.53
CA GLU A 218 -18.10 -7.22 -0.49
C GLU A 218 -17.16 -6.21 0.19
N LYS A 219 -17.72 -5.06 0.56
CA LYS A 219 -16.99 -4.04 1.30
C LYS A 219 -16.74 -4.55 2.72
N LEU A 220 -15.50 -4.42 3.17
CA LEU A 220 -15.05 -4.85 4.48
C LEU A 220 -15.54 -3.88 5.58
N ASP A 221 -15.89 -4.45 6.72
CA ASP A 221 -16.33 -3.75 7.93
C ASP A 221 -15.35 -4.03 9.07
N GLU A 222 -14.87 -2.99 9.76
CA GLU A 222 -14.01 -3.15 10.94
C GLU A 222 -14.68 -3.87 12.12
N ASN A 223 -16.01 -3.97 12.13
CA ASN A 223 -16.74 -4.70 13.16
C ASN A 223 -16.82 -6.20 12.87
N ASP A 224 -16.54 -6.61 11.62
CA ASP A 224 -16.46 -8.01 11.21
C ASP A 224 -15.00 -8.44 11.01
N ALA A 225 -14.30 -8.62 12.12
CA ALA A 225 -12.91 -9.04 12.08
C ALA A 225 -12.73 -10.38 11.34
N ALA A 226 -13.67 -11.32 11.49
CA ALA A 226 -13.64 -12.62 10.83
C ALA A 226 -13.76 -12.46 9.31
N GLY A 227 -14.72 -11.67 8.82
CA GLY A 227 -14.88 -11.35 7.40
C GLY A 227 -13.63 -10.71 6.79
N VAL A 228 -13.01 -9.75 7.50
CA VAL A 228 -11.77 -9.13 7.05
C VAL A 228 -10.64 -10.16 6.90
N TYR A 229 -10.46 -11.03 7.90
CA TYR A 229 -9.42 -12.06 7.84
C TYR A 229 -9.68 -13.12 6.76
N ASN A 230 -10.93 -13.59 6.64
CA ASN A 230 -11.34 -14.51 5.59
C ASN A 230 -11.00 -13.93 4.22
N SER A 231 -11.30 -12.64 4.00
CA SER A 231 -11.03 -11.99 2.74
C SER A 231 -9.53 -11.81 2.44
N ILE A 232 -8.66 -11.58 3.41
CA ILE A 232 -7.20 -11.44 3.13
C ILE A 232 -6.48 -12.80 3.07
N MET A 233 -7.09 -13.85 3.61
CA MET A 233 -6.58 -15.22 3.54
C MET A 233 -7.01 -15.94 2.25
N ASP A 234 -8.14 -15.57 1.66
CA ASP A 234 -8.54 -16.07 0.35
C ASP A 234 -7.51 -15.68 -0.73
N PRO A 235 -6.97 -16.64 -1.53
CA PRO A 235 -5.93 -16.36 -2.52
C PRO A 235 -6.32 -15.32 -3.57
N ASP A 236 -7.57 -15.34 -4.06
CA ASP A 236 -8.01 -14.48 -5.16
C ASP A 236 -8.33 -13.07 -4.66
N HIS A 237 -8.91 -12.96 -3.47
CA HIS A 237 -9.10 -11.68 -2.79
C HIS A 237 -7.75 -11.06 -2.39
N SER A 238 -6.81 -11.85 -1.89
CA SER A 238 -5.46 -11.39 -1.53
C SER A 238 -4.72 -10.79 -2.73
N LEU A 239 -4.80 -11.42 -3.91
CA LEU A 239 -4.24 -10.86 -5.16
C LEU A 239 -4.91 -9.53 -5.54
N ALA A 240 -6.23 -9.40 -5.33
CA ALA A 240 -6.95 -8.16 -5.60
C ALA A 240 -6.52 -7.02 -4.68
N PHE A 241 -6.40 -7.26 -3.37
CA PHE A 241 -5.88 -6.26 -2.43
C PHE A 241 -4.44 -5.86 -2.73
N MET A 242 -3.61 -6.82 -3.15
CA MET A 242 -2.25 -6.55 -3.59
C MET A 242 -2.19 -5.64 -4.82
N ALA A 243 -2.99 -5.94 -5.85
CA ALA A 243 -3.09 -5.10 -7.03
C ALA A 243 -3.62 -3.69 -6.69
N ALA A 244 -4.61 -3.60 -5.79
CA ALA A 244 -5.14 -2.34 -5.30
C ALA A 244 -4.08 -1.50 -4.58
N ALA A 245 -3.24 -2.10 -3.73
CA ALA A 245 -2.16 -1.42 -3.01
C ALA A 245 -1.12 -0.82 -3.99
N ILE A 246 -0.75 -1.58 -5.01
CA ILE A 246 0.20 -1.15 -6.05
C ILE A 246 -0.41 -0.01 -6.88
N ARG A 247 -1.64 -0.19 -7.39
CA ARG A 247 -2.36 0.84 -8.14
C ARG A 247 -2.46 2.13 -7.34
N LYS A 248 -2.84 2.03 -6.07
CA LYS A 248 -2.95 3.18 -5.17
C LYS A 248 -1.60 3.88 -4.97
N SER A 249 -0.51 3.13 -4.84
CA SER A 249 0.83 3.72 -4.75
C SER A 249 1.20 4.53 -5.99
N ILE A 250 0.88 4.02 -7.18
CA ILE A 250 1.10 4.74 -8.45
C ILE A 250 0.22 6.00 -8.50
N ASP A 251 -1.05 5.91 -8.12
CA ASP A 251 -1.99 7.04 -8.12
C ASP A 251 -1.56 8.15 -7.15
N ASP A 252 -1.13 7.79 -5.93
CA ASP A 252 -0.69 8.75 -4.93
C ASP A 252 0.54 9.52 -5.40
N TYR A 253 1.54 8.82 -5.92
CA TYR A 253 2.74 9.49 -6.43
C TYR A 253 2.43 10.38 -7.63
N LYS A 254 1.56 9.93 -8.53
CA LYS A 254 1.16 10.72 -9.69
C LYS A 254 0.38 11.97 -9.30
N SER A 255 -0.56 11.85 -8.38
CA SER A 255 -1.47 12.95 -8.01
C SER A 255 -0.92 13.90 -6.94
N ILE A 256 -0.08 13.42 -6.03
CA ILE A 256 0.43 14.20 -4.89
C ILE A 256 1.84 14.72 -5.16
N ALA A 257 2.70 13.90 -5.77
CA ALA A 257 4.10 14.22 -6.01
C ALA A 257 4.42 14.60 -7.46
N ASP A 258 3.43 14.57 -8.36
CA ASP A 258 3.60 14.79 -9.81
C ASP A 258 4.62 13.82 -10.44
N MET A 259 4.63 12.57 -9.96
CA MET A 259 5.58 11.52 -10.34
C MET A 259 4.88 10.25 -10.80
N ASP A 260 5.04 9.88 -12.07
CA ASP A 260 4.51 8.62 -12.60
C ASP A 260 5.53 7.49 -12.39
N ILE A 261 5.30 6.68 -11.35
CA ILE A 261 6.14 5.53 -10.99
C ILE A 261 5.70 4.22 -11.68
N SER A 262 4.73 4.25 -12.60
CA SER A 262 4.20 3.05 -13.29
C SER A 262 5.21 2.33 -14.18
N LYS A 263 6.41 2.88 -14.36
CA LYS A 263 7.49 2.29 -15.16
C LYS A 263 8.64 1.75 -14.31
N ASN A 264 8.56 1.85 -12.99
CA ASN A 264 9.61 1.37 -12.08
C ASN A 264 9.02 0.39 -11.05
N PRO A 265 9.10 -0.93 -11.29
CA PRO A 265 8.59 -1.92 -10.36
C PRO A 265 9.31 -1.90 -9.01
N GLY A 266 10.61 -1.60 -8.97
CA GLY A 266 11.35 -1.45 -7.72
C GLY A 266 10.73 -0.40 -6.80
N LEU A 267 10.34 0.77 -7.31
CA LEU A 267 9.67 1.80 -6.50
C LEU A 267 8.30 1.34 -5.98
N THR A 268 7.50 0.69 -6.83
CA THR A 268 6.22 0.14 -6.35
C THR A 268 6.40 -0.95 -5.30
N SER A 269 7.45 -1.78 -5.42
CA SER A 269 7.81 -2.81 -4.44
C SER A 269 8.34 -2.20 -3.13
N THR A 270 9.08 -1.10 -3.21
CA THR A 270 9.46 -0.30 -2.03
C THR A 270 8.24 0.21 -1.28
N LEU A 271 7.26 0.76 -2.00
CA LEU A 271 6.02 1.26 -1.39
C LEU A 271 5.14 0.13 -0.85
N TYR A 272 5.14 -1.01 -1.53
CA TYR A 272 4.47 -2.22 -1.05
C TYR A 272 5.04 -2.69 0.29
N ASN A 273 6.38 -2.69 0.41
CA ASN A 273 7.07 -3.09 1.62
C ASN A 273 6.87 -2.10 2.79
N LEU A 274 6.89 -0.81 2.49
CA LEU A 274 6.88 0.25 3.50
C LEU A 274 5.49 0.74 3.89
N GLY A 275 4.51 0.63 2.99
CA GLY A 275 3.21 1.28 3.10
C GLY A 275 3.30 2.81 3.10
N GLY A 276 2.15 3.46 3.38
CA GLY A 276 2.08 4.92 3.55
C GLY A 276 2.36 5.71 2.27
N SER A 277 1.91 5.23 1.11
CA SER A 277 2.15 5.86 -0.20
C SER A 277 1.78 7.35 -0.23
N GLY A 278 0.61 7.72 0.30
CA GLY A 278 0.16 9.11 0.34
C GLY A 278 1.08 10.04 1.15
N GLN A 279 1.45 9.65 2.37
CA GLN A 279 2.37 10.42 3.23
C GLN A 279 3.75 10.57 2.56
N ARG A 280 4.28 9.50 1.96
CA ARG A 280 5.58 9.51 1.28
C ARG A 280 5.57 10.38 0.02
N ALA A 281 4.49 10.32 -0.76
CA ALA A 281 4.29 11.18 -1.91
C ALA A 281 4.22 12.66 -1.48
N ALA A 282 3.49 12.97 -0.39
CA ALA A 282 3.41 14.33 0.15
C ALA A 282 4.78 14.86 0.62
N ALA A 283 5.57 14.02 1.28
CA ALA A 283 6.93 14.35 1.70
C ALA A 283 7.85 14.61 0.49
N LEU A 284 7.76 13.78 -0.56
CA LEU A 284 8.51 14.00 -1.80
C LEU A 284 8.09 15.31 -2.49
N ALA A 285 6.79 15.57 -2.58
CA ALA A 285 6.25 16.81 -3.15
C ALA A 285 6.79 18.04 -2.41
N GLN A 286 6.83 17.97 -1.07
CA GLN A 286 7.41 19.03 -0.25
C GLN A 286 8.90 19.21 -0.51
N LYS A 287 9.67 18.11 -0.60
CA LYS A 287 11.10 18.15 -0.93
C LYS A 287 11.33 18.82 -2.28
N ASN A 288 10.57 18.46 -3.31
CA ASN A 288 10.66 19.05 -4.66
C ASN A 288 10.35 20.54 -4.69
N ARG A 289 9.40 21.01 -3.89
CA ARG A 289 9.12 22.45 -3.76
C ARG A 289 10.27 23.22 -3.11
N GLN A 290 11.09 22.55 -2.30
CA GLN A 290 12.18 23.17 -1.54
C GLN A 290 13.55 23.05 -2.22
N SER A 291 13.76 22.04 -3.07
CA SER A 291 15.07 21.70 -3.66
C SER A 291 15.49 22.57 -4.84
N GLY A 292 14.58 23.38 -5.42
CA GLY A 292 14.85 24.15 -6.64
C GLY A 292 15.05 23.28 -7.91
N GLY A 293 14.77 21.98 -7.82
CA GLY A 293 14.91 21.01 -8.91
C GLY A 293 14.23 19.68 -8.58
N THR A 294 14.07 18.83 -9.59
CA THR A 294 13.31 17.56 -9.47
C THR A 294 14.13 16.48 -8.76
N VAL A 295 13.71 16.12 -7.55
CA VAL A 295 14.14 14.94 -6.81
C VAL A 295 13.24 13.77 -7.17
N LEU A 296 13.85 12.69 -7.66
CA LEU A 296 13.16 11.43 -7.92
C LEU A 296 13.04 10.60 -6.63
N PRO A 297 12.00 9.77 -6.50
CA PRO A 297 11.93 8.79 -5.42
C PRO A 297 13.02 7.72 -5.56
N GLU A 298 13.40 7.15 -4.42
CA GLU A 298 14.47 6.15 -4.32
C GLU A 298 13.92 4.82 -3.80
N GLU A 299 14.50 3.72 -4.28
CA GLU A 299 14.18 2.38 -3.82
C GLU A 299 14.81 2.10 -2.44
N ASN A 300 14.10 1.35 -1.60
CA ASN A 300 14.72 0.67 -0.46
C ASN A 300 15.43 -0.62 -0.92
N TYR A 301 16.10 -1.34 0.00
CA TYR A 301 16.75 -2.62 -0.27
C TYR A 301 15.88 -3.63 -1.04
N TYR A 302 14.58 -3.62 -0.75
CA TYR A 302 13.59 -4.49 -1.34
C TYR A 302 13.34 -4.13 -2.81
N GLY A 303 13.01 -2.86 -3.09
CA GLY A 303 12.80 -2.37 -4.45
C GLY A 303 14.05 -2.44 -5.30
N TRP A 304 15.20 -2.18 -4.69
CA TRP A 304 16.50 -2.26 -5.34
C TRP A 304 16.74 -3.66 -5.93
N TRP A 305 16.46 -4.68 -5.13
CA TRP A 305 16.59 -6.08 -5.54
C TRP A 305 15.65 -6.45 -6.69
N VAL A 306 14.42 -5.95 -6.66
CA VAL A 306 13.44 -6.19 -7.72
C VAL A 306 13.90 -5.61 -9.05
N ASN A 307 14.45 -4.40 -9.03
CA ASN A 307 15.01 -3.78 -10.23
C ASN A 307 16.25 -4.52 -10.73
N GLU A 308 17.12 -4.98 -9.83
CA GLU A 308 18.31 -5.77 -10.18
C GLU A 308 17.93 -7.07 -10.90
N LYS A 309 16.91 -7.78 -10.39
CA LYS A 309 16.41 -9.04 -10.96
C LYS A 309 15.38 -8.85 -12.09
N LEU A 310 15.06 -7.62 -12.47
CA LEU A 310 13.98 -7.32 -13.41
C LEU A 310 14.08 -8.08 -14.75
N PRO A 311 15.26 -8.21 -15.39
CA PRO A 311 15.38 -9.00 -16.64
C PRO A 311 15.04 -10.48 -16.48
N GLU A 312 15.27 -11.07 -15.30
CA GLU A 312 14.88 -12.44 -15.00
C GLU A 312 13.38 -12.53 -14.74
N LEU A 313 12.84 -11.62 -13.91
CA LEU A 313 11.42 -11.58 -13.55
C LEU A 313 10.51 -11.38 -14.76
N GLN A 314 10.94 -10.61 -15.74
CA GLN A 314 10.19 -10.41 -16.99
C GLN A 314 9.97 -11.72 -17.77
N LYS A 315 10.82 -12.73 -17.60
CA LYS A 315 10.67 -14.05 -18.27
C LYS A 315 9.49 -14.87 -17.71
N LEU A 316 8.91 -14.45 -16.59
CA LEU A 316 7.73 -15.07 -16.00
C LEU A 316 6.42 -14.66 -16.71
N LEU A 317 6.46 -13.57 -17.51
CA LEU A 317 5.31 -12.94 -18.16
C LEU A 317 5.37 -13.14 -19.68
#